data_AF-D2CQD4-F1
#
_entry.id   AF-D2CQD4-F1
#
_cell.length_a   1.000
_cell.length_b   1.000
_cell.length_c   1.000
_cell.angle_alpha   90.00
_cell.angle_beta   90.00
_cell.angle_gamma   90.00
#
_symmetry.space_group_name_H-M   'P 1'
#
loop_
_entity.id
_entity.type
_entity.pdbx_description
1 polymer ?
#
loop_
_entity_poly.entity_id
_entity_poly.type
_entity_poly.pdbx_seq_one_letter_code
_entity_poly.pdbx_strand_id
1 'polypeptide(L)'
;TTPAAIDNCLSDADDHDIQVMIHTDTLNESGFVEDTIKAFKNRTIHALHTEGAGGGHAPDIIKVAGLKNVLPSSTNPTRPFTVNTLDEHLDMLMVCHHLDSSIPEDLAFAESRIRKETIAAEDILHDIGALSMMSSDSQAMGRLGEVITRTWQTADKMKKQRGSLSGDGRADNTRVKRYIAKY
;
A
#
# COMPACT_ATOMS: atom_id res chain seq x y z
N THR A 1 -9.86 -12.08 -4.25
CA THR A 1 -10.44 -11.31 -5.38
C THR A 1 -10.06 -12.01 -6.66
N THR A 2 -11.00 -12.37 -7.55
CA THR A 2 -10.68 -13.16 -8.76
C THR A 2 -10.67 -12.32 -10.03
N PRO A 3 -9.95 -12.73 -11.10
CA PRO A 3 -9.94 -12.04 -12.39
C PRO A 3 -11.34 -11.78 -12.97
N ALA A 4 -12.27 -12.73 -12.84
CA ALA A 4 -13.64 -12.57 -13.32
C ALA A 4 -14.41 -11.48 -12.57
N ALA A 5 -14.25 -11.40 -11.24
CA ALA A 5 -14.87 -10.35 -10.44
C ALA A 5 -14.28 -8.97 -10.76
N ILE A 6 -12.96 -8.90 -10.97
CA ILE A 6 -12.25 -7.68 -11.39
C ILE A 6 -12.79 -7.21 -12.74
N ASP A 7 -12.89 -8.11 -13.71
CA ASP A 7 -13.32 -7.76 -15.07
C ASP A 7 -14.76 -7.25 -15.12
N ASN A 8 -15.67 -7.91 -14.40
CA ASN A 8 -17.07 -7.48 -14.30
C ASN A 8 -17.17 -6.12 -13.62
N CYS A 9 -16.57 -5.96 -12.44
CA CYS A 9 -16.65 -4.74 -11.64
C CYS A 9 -16.09 -3.53 -12.40
N LEU A 10 -14.98 -3.68 -13.11
CA LEU A 10 -14.42 -2.61 -13.93
C LEU A 10 -15.26 -2.30 -15.17
N SER A 11 -15.99 -3.26 -15.72
CA SER A 11 -16.92 -3.00 -16.83
C SER A 11 -18.10 -2.16 -16.35
N ASP A 12 -18.70 -2.52 -15.21
CA ASP A 12 -19.75 -1.72 -14.58
C ASP A 12 -19.24 -0.31 -14.19
N ALA A 13 -17.98 -0.21 -13.74
CA ALA A 13 -17.38 1.07 -13.37
C ALA A 13 -17.25 2.03 -14.56
N ASP A 14 -16.84 1.52 -15.72
CA ASP A 14 -16.76 2.30 -16.96
C ASP A 14 -18.16 2.74 -17.44
N ASP A 15 -19.17 1.88 -17.33
CA ASP A 15 -20.56 2.18 -17.70
C ASP A 15 -21.21 3.24 -16.80
N HIS A 16 -20.74 3.36 -15.55
CA HIS A 16 -21.34 4.23 -14.53
C HIS A 16 -20.46 5.42 -14.11
N ASP A 17 -19.26 5.58 -14.68
CA ASP A 17 -18.29 6.63 -14.32
C ASP A 17 -17.98 6.67 -12.81
N ILE A 18 -17.68 5.51 -12.23
CA ILE A 18 -17.32 5.36 -10.82
C ILE A 18 -15.93 4.75 -10.64
N GLN A 19 -15.26 5.07 -9.53
CA GLN A 19 -13.97 4.48 -9.21
C GLN A 19 -14.13 3.09 -8.59
N VAL A 20 -13.18 2.19 -8.89
CA VAL A 20 -13.05 0.89 -8.21
C VAL A 20 -11.81 0.89 -7.33
N MET A 21 -12.00 0.56 -6.06
CA MET A 21 -10.92 0.30 -5.12
C MET A 21 -10.70 -1.20 -4.97
N ILE A 22 -9.45 -1.65 -4.93
CA ILE A 22 -9.12 -3.08 -4.87
C ILE A 22 -8.16 -3.41 -3.72
N HIS A 23 -8.50 -4.50 -3.02
CA HIS A 23 -7.61 -5.33 -2.23
C HIS A 23 -7.44 -6.65 -3.00
N THR A 24 -6.21 -6.97 -3.43
CA THR A 24 -5.98 -8.09 -4.35
C THR A 24 -5.80 -9.43 -3.62
N ASP A 25 -5.64 -10.50 -4.39
CA ASP A 25 -5.58 -11.87 -3.88
C ASP A 25 -4.23 -12.19 -3.20
N THR A 26 -4.15 -11.96 -1.89
CA THR A 26 -2.93 -12.24 -1.10
C THR A 26 -2.43 -13.67 -1.26
N LEU A 27 -3.36 -14.63 -1.37
CA LEU A 27 -3.04 -16.06 -1.44
C LEU A 27 -2.53 -16.48 -2.81
N ASN A 28 -2.64 -15.61 -3.82
CA ASN A 28 -2.41 -15.95 -5.22
C ASN A 28 -3.26 -17.15 -5.67
N GLU A 29 -4.44 -17.34 -5.07
CA GLU A 29 -5.32 -18.51 -5.33
C GLU A 29 -5.78 -18.53 -6.79
N SER A 30 -6.13 -17.37 -7.33
CA SER A 30 -6.67 -17.19 -8.67
C SER A 30 -5.63 -16.77 -9.72
N GLY A 31 -4.36 -16.69 -9.32
CA GLY A 31 -3.24 -16.23 -10.15
C GLY A 31 -2.30 -15.30 -9.38
N PHE A 32 -1.16 -14.96 -9.98
CA PHE A 32 -0.21 -14.01 -9.40
C PHE A 32 -0.59 -12.56 -9.76
N VAL A 33 0.18 -11.59 -9.27
CA VAL A 33 -0.08 -10.16 -9.51
C VAL A 33 -0.19 -9.85 -11.02
N GLU A 34 0.56 -10.53 -11.88
CA GLU A 34 0.50 -10.35 -13.32
C GLU A 34 -0.86 -10.74 -13.92
N ASP A 35 -1.56 -11.71 -13.34
CA ASP A 35 -2.88 -12.15 -13.81
C ASP A 35 -3.97 -11.15 -13.38
N THR A 36 -3.85 -10.60 -12.17
CA THR A 36 -4.67 -9.46 -11.72
C THR A 36 -4.44 -8.22 -12.59
N ILE A 37 -3.18 -7.92 -12.95
CA ILE A 37 -2.85 -6.82 -13.86
C ILE A 37 -3.48 -7.02 -15.25
N LYS A 38 -3.44 -8.24 -15.79
CA LYS A 38 -4.14 -8.56 -17.05
C LYS A 38 -5.65 -8.35 -16.91
N ALA A 39 -6.25 -8.72 -15.78
CA ALA A 39 -7.68 -8.56 -15.53
C ALA A 39 -8.11 -7.08 -15.48
N PHE A 40 -7.21 -6.17 -15.10
CA PHE A 40 -7.49 -4.72 -15.21
C PHE A 40 -7.77 -4.28 -16.65
N LYS A 41 -7.17 -4.95 -17.66
CA LYS A 41 -7.27 -4.58 -19.09
C LYS A 41 -6.96 -3.09 -19.32
N ASN A 42 -6.00 -2.55 -18.57
CA ASN A 42 -5.58 -1.14 -18.60
C ASN A 42 -6.70 -0.11 -18.26
N ARG A 43 -7.80 -0.55 -17.63
CA ARG A 43 -8.83 0.36 -17.08
C ARG A 43 -8.36 1.00 -15.78
N THR A 44 -8.91 2.16 -15.46
CA THR A 44 -8.56 2.91 -14.25
C THR A 44 -8.94 2.13 -13.00
N ILE A 45 -8.02 2.02 -12.05
CA ILE A 45 -8.30 1.35 -10.77
C ILE A 45 -7.48 1.95 -9.64
N HIS A 46 -8.05 2.02 -8.44
CA HIS A 46 -7.37 2.44 -7.22
C HIS A 46 -6.91 1.22 -6.43
N ALA A 47 -5.59 1.01 -6.33
CA ALA A 47 -5.00 -0.02 -5.47
C ALA A 47 -4.89 0.48 -4.01
N LEU A 48 -5.63 -0.13 -3.09
CA LEU A 48 -5.51 0.12 -1.64
C LEU A 48 -4.22 -0.51 -1.09
N HIS A 49 -3.69 0.08 -0.02
CA HIS A 49 -2.50 -0.37 0.73
C HIS A 49 -1.46 -1.06 -0.17
N THR A 50 -1.02 -0.34 -1.21
CA THR A 50 -0.31 -0.87 -2.39
C THR A 50 0.99 -1.60 -2.03
N GLU A 51 1.60 -1.30 -0.89
CA GLU A 51 2.77 -2.02 -0.38
C GLU A 51 2.48 -3.49 -0.02
N GLY A 52 1.27 -3.78 0.46
CA GLY A 52 0.77 -5.13 0.66
C GLY A 52 0.66 -5.64 2.10
N ALA A 53 1.15 -4.94 3.13
CA ALA A 53 0.94 -5.36 4.52
C ALA A 53 -0.55 -5.35 4.90
N GLY A 54 -1.28 -4.30 4.49
CA GLY A 54 -2.75 -4.23 4.58
C GLY A 54 -3.46 -5.28 3.73
N GLY A 55 -2.76 -5.85 2.74
CA GLY A 55 -3.12 -7.04 1.96
C GLY A 55 -2.97 -6.84 0.45
N GLY A 56 -2.93 -7.95 -0.26
CA GLY A 56 -2.63 -8.00 -1.69
C GLY A 56 -1.59 -9.07 -2.01
N HIS A 57 -1.39 -9.35 -3.30
CA HIS A 57 -0.53 -10.43 -3.80
C HIS A 57 0.81 -10.46 -3.07
N ALA A 58 1.08 -11.55 -2.36
CA ALA A 58 2.34 -11.74 -1.65
C ALA A 58 3.39 -12.33 -2.62
N PRO A 59 4.62 -11.75 -2.69
CA PRO A 59 5.12 -10.60 -1.94
C PRO A 59 5.09 -9.26 -2.73
N ASP A 60 4.51 -9.23 -3.92
CA ASP A 60 4.90 -8.29 -4.98
C ASP A 60 3.78 -7.39 -5.52
N ILE A 61 2.65 -7.26 -4.80
CA ILE A 61 1.58 -6.31 -5.13
C ILE A 61 2.09 -4.89 -5.37
N ILE A 62 3.16 -4.47 -4.69
CA ILE A 62 3.78 -3.14 -4.84
C ILE A 62 4.18 -2.80 -6.30
N LYS A 63 4.35 -3.79 -7.17
CA LYS A 63 4.58 -3.61 -8.61
C LYS A 63 3.50 -2.75 -9.29
N VAL A 64 2.25 -2.77 -8.81
CA VAL A 64 1.15 -2.03 -9.46
C VAL A 64 1.34 -0.51 -9.41
N ALA A 65 2.17 0.01 -8.50
CA ALA A 65 2.53 1.43 -8.47
C ALA A 65 3.29 1.90 -9.73
N GLY A 66 3.84 0.98 -10.52
CA GLY A 66 4.48 1.29 -11.80
C GLY A 66 3.53 1.36 -13.01
N LEU A 67 2.25 1.07 -12.82
CA LEU A 67 1.27 0.98 -13.91
C LEU A 67 0.56 2.32 -14.14
N LYS A 68 0.41 2.72 -15.40
CA LYS A 68 -0.16 4.03 -15.77
C LYS A 68 -1.64 4.18 -15.42
N ASN A 69 -2.39 3.07 -15.43
CA ASN A 69 -3.83 3.04 -15.16
C ASN A 69 -4.16 2.85 -13.68
N VAL A 70 -3.15 2.72 -12.81
CA VAL A 70 -3.34 2.49 -11.38
C VAL A 70 -3.15 3.78 -10.60
N LEU A 71 -4.07 4.05 -9.68
CA LEU A 71 -4.00 5.11 -8.67
C LEU A 71 -3.61 4.48 -7.33
N PRO A 72 -2.32 4.43 -6.98
CA PRO A 72 -1.89 3.68 -5.79
C PRO A 72 -1.98 4.52 -4.51
N SER A 73 -2.57 3.94 -3.46
CA SER A 73 -2.55 4.51 -2.09
C SER A 73 -1.88 3.61 -1.08
N SER A 74 -1.45 4.23 0.00
CA SER A 74 -1.01 3.54 1.23
C SER A 74 -2.02 3.71 2.35
N THR A 75 -1.99 2.77 3.30
CA THR A 75 -2.67 2.90 4.59
C THR A 75 -1.63 3.24 5.66
N ASN A 76 -2.09 3.82 6.78
CA ASN A 76 -1.18 4.58 7.63
C ASN A 76 -0.36 3.83 8.68
N PRO A 77 -0.61 2.57 9.09
CA PRO A 77 0.19 1.96 10.15
C PRO A 77 1.62 1.63 9.77
N THR A 78 1.87 1.33 8.50
CA THR A 78 3.25 1.08 8.01
C THR A 78 4.07 2.38 7.94
N ARG A 79 3.46 3.56 8.18
CA ARG A 79 4.01 4.87 7.82
C ARG A 79 4.57 5.64 9.02
N PRO A 80 5.80 6.17 8.94
CA PRO A 80 6.90 5.59 8.17
C PRO A 80 7.34 4.24 8.74
N PHE A 81 8.25 3.55 8.06
CA PHE A 81 8.91 2.38 8.64
C PHE A 81 9.73 2.76 9.89
N THR A 82 9.46 2.14 11.04
CA THR A 82 10.15 2.37 12.31
C THR A 82 10.63 1.06 12.95
N VAL A 83 11.35 1.16 14.06
CA VAL A 83 11.90 0.00 14.78
C VAL A 83 10.85 -1.01 15.25
N ASN A 84 9.64 -0.56 15.59
CA ASN A 84 8.57 -1.44 16.08
C ASN A 84 7.59 -1.87 14.99
N THR A 85 7.76 -1.39 13.75
CA THR A 85 6.75 -1.58 12.70
C THR A 85 6.57 -3.06 12.37
N LEU A 86 7.65 -3.84 12.29
CA LEU A 86 7.54 -5.27 11.95
C LEU A 86 6.85 -6.07 13.04
N ASP A 87 7.35 -5.97 14.28
CA ASP A 87 6.81 -6.74 15.40
C ASP A 87 5.33 -6.41 15.65
N GLU A 88 4.97 -5.12 15.57
CA GLU A 88 3.58 -4.68 15.67
C GLU A 88 2.71 -5.27 14.56
N HIS A 89 3.15 -5.23 13.31
CA HIS A 89 2.32 -5.65 12.17
C HIS A 89 2.21 -7.17 12.06
N LEU A 90 3.26 -7.91 12.44
CA LEU A 90 3.22 -9.37 12.48
C LEU A 90 2.18 -9.83 13.49
N ASP A 91 2.25 -9.32 14.73
CA ASP A 91 1.30 -9.67 15.79
C ASP A 91 -0.13 -9.20 15.45
N MET A 92 -0.29 -7.97 14.94
CA MET A 92 -1.58 -7.46 14.47
C MET A 92 -2.20 -8.36 13.39
N LEU A 93 -1.42 -8.80 12.41
CA LEU A 93 -1.90 -9.67 11.34
C LEU A 93 -2.37 -11.02 11.89
N MET A 94 -1.57 -11.62 12.77
CA MET A 94 -1.88 -12.91 13.40
C MET A 94 -3.16 -12.84 14.21
N VAL A 95 -3.33 -11.79 15.03
CA VAL A 95 -4.56 -11.55 15.79
C VAL A 95 -5.76 -11.36 14.84
N CYS A 96 -5.64 -10.51 13.82
CA CYS A 96 -6.73 -10.23 12.90
C CYS A 96 -7.20 -11.47 12.11
N HIS A 97 -6.28 -12.39 11.81
CA HIS A 97 -6.58 -13.60 11.02
C HIS A 97 -6.73 -14.86 11.89
N HIS A 98 -6.70 -14.72 13.22
CA HIS A 98 -6.79 -15.83 14.19
C HIS A 98 -5.74 -16.93 13.92
N LEU A 99 -4.52 -16.52 13.57
CA LEU A 99 -3.41 -17.41 13.26
C LEU A 99 -2.73 -17.89 14.54
N ASP A 100 -2.17 -19.10 14.48
CA ASP A 100 -1.45 -19.73 15.59
C ASP A 100 0.06 -19.77 15.29
N SER A 101 0.87 -19.18 16.18
CA SER A 101 2.33 -19.17 16.05
C SER A 101 2.98 -20.56 16.18
N SER A 102 2.23 -21.55 16.64
CA SER A 102 2.67 -22.96 16.65
C SER A 102 2.43 -23.69 15.33
N ILE A 103 1.63 -23.12 14.42
CA ILE A 103 1.35 -23.69 13.10
C ILE A 103 2.33 -23.09 12.06
N PRO A 104 3.20 -23.90 11.42
CA PRO A 104 4.19 -23.39 10.47
C PRO A 104 3.59 -22.67 9.26
N GLU A 105 2.44 -23.12 8.75
CA GLU A 105 1.75 -22.53 7.61
C GLU A 105 1.19 -21.14 7.94
N ASP A 106 0.71 -20.95 9.16
CA ASP A 106 0.20 -19.68 9.67
C ASP A 106 1.33 -18.65 9.77
N LEU A 107 2.48 -19.06 10.31
CA LEU A 107 3.69 -18.24 10.32
C LEU A 107 4.17 -17.91 8.90
N ALA A 108 4.21 -18.90 8.01
CA ALA A 108 4.64 -18.69 6.63
C ALA A 108 3.73 -17.69 5.89
N PHE A 109 2.41 -17.78 6.11
CA PHE A 109 1.47 -16.78 5.58
C PHE A 109 1.75 -15.39 6.17
N ALA A 110 1.91 -15.29 7.49
CA ALA A 110 2.15 -14.02 8.16
C ALA A 110 3.44 -13.34 7.68
N GLU A 111 4.55 -14.09 7.61
CA GLU A 111 5.86 -13.63 7.13
C GLU A 111 5.85 -13.31 5.64
N SER A 112 5.05 -14.01 4.83
CA SER A 112 4.89 -13.67 3.42
C SER A 112 4.22 -12.31 3.21
N ARG A 113 3.41 -11.85 4.18
CA ARG A 113 2.60 -10.63 4.11
C ARG A 113 3.27 -9.42 4.79
N ILE A 114 3.90 -9.60 5.95
CA ILE A 114 4.57 -8.52 6.69
C ILE A 114 6.06 -8.53 6.36
N ARG A 115 6.48 -7.67 5.43
CA ARG A 115 7.83 -7.70 4.87
C ARG A 115 8.55 -6.38 5.12
N LYS A 116 9.77 -6.46 5.65
CA LYS A 116 10.61 -5.29 5.92
C LYS A 116 10.94 -4.51 4.65
N GLU A 117 11.23 -5.25 3.59
CA GLU A 117 11.75 -4.77 2.32
C GLU A 117 10.71 -3.88 1.64
N THR A 118 9.47 -4.34 1.54
CA THR A 118 8.39 -3.60 0.86
C THR A 118 7.89 -2.44 1.73
N ILE A 119 7.78 -2.60 3.07
CA ILE A 119 7.45 -1.51 3.99
C ILE A 119 8.51 -0.38 3.94
N ALA A 120 9.80 -0.73 3.83
CA ALA A 120 10.87 0.25 3.67
C ALA A 120 10.86 0.89 2.27
N ALA A 121 10.58 0.12 1.21
CA ALA A 121 10.46 0.64 -0.14
C ALA A 121 9.30 1.63 -0.26
N GLU A 122 8.18 1.39 0.42
CA GLU A 122 6.99 2.25 0.42
C GLU A 122 7.31 3.68 0.87
N ASP A 123 8.22 3.87 1.84
CA ASP A 123 8.67 5.22 2.25
C ASP A 123 9.34 5.97 1.08
N ILE A 124 10.20 5.28 0.34
CA ILE A 124 10.94 5.85 -0.80
C ILE A 124 9.98 6.13 -1.95
N LEU A 125 9.06 5.20 -2.24
CA LEU A 125 8.05 5.36 -3.30
C LEU A 125 7.13 6.55 -3.03
N HIS A 126 6.80 6.83 -1.76
CA HIS A 126 6.11 8.07 -1.38
C HIS A 126 6.92 9.31 -1.67
N ASP A 127 8.21 9.32 -1.31
CA ASP A 127 9.09 10.49 -1.44
C ASP A 127 9.39 10.83 -2.89
N ILE A 128 9.45 9.84 -3.80
CA ILE A 128 9.60 10.06 -5.24
C ILE A 128 8.27 10.36 -5.96
N GLY A 129 7.12 10.12 -5.29
CA GLY A 129 5.79 10.37 -5.84
C GLY A 129 5.19 9.23 -6.66
N ALA A 130 5.72 8.00 -6.53
CA ALA A 130 5.16 6.80 -7.18
C ALA A 130 3.92 6.28 -6.44
N LEU A 131 3.83 6.51 -5.13
CA LEU A 131 2.58 6.34 -4.36
C LEU A 131 1.90 7.69 -4.20
N SER A 132 0.62 7.76 -4.56
CA SER A 132 -0.06 9.04 -4.82
C SER A 132 -0.95 9.49 -3.68
N MET A 133 -1.37 8.58 -2.79
CA MET A 133 -2.36 8.87 -1.75
C MET A 133 -2.01 8.22 -0.41
N MET A 134 -2.45 8.84 0.68
CA MET A 134 -2.38 8.35 2.05
C MET A 134 -3.80 8.21 2.61
N SER A 135 -4.12 7.06 3.16
CA SER A 135 -5.43 6.72 3.71
C SER A 135 -5.30 6.06 5.09
N SER A 136 -6.40 5.89 5.81
CA SER A 136 -6.34 5.32 7.17
C SER A 136 -6.34 3.80 7.17
N ASP A 137 -7.36 3.17 6.58
CA ASP A 137 -7.87 1.82 6.88
C ASP A 137 -8.52 1.69 8.27
N SER A 138 -9.46 2.58 8.56
CA SER A 138 -9.89 2.86 9.94
C SER A 138 -10.39 1.61 10.67
N GLN A 139 -9.69 1.23 11.74
CA GLN A 139 -9.97 0.06 12.58
C GLN A 139 -9.87 -1.30 11.86
N ALA A 140 -9.33 -1.33 10.64
CA ALA A 140 -9.15 -2.53 9.84
C ALA A 140 -7.69 -2.62 9.34
N MET A 141 -6.74 -2.63 10.28
CA MET A 141 -5.30 -2.39 10.02
C MET A 141 -4.96 -0.91 9.72
N GLY A 142 -5.61 0.01 10.43
CA GLY A 142 -5.42 1.44 10.20
C GLY A 142 -5.99 2.36 11.27
N ARG A 143 -5.50 3.60 11.31
CA ARG A 143 -5.78 4.57 12.39
C ARG A 143 -6.43 5.83 11.82
N LEU A 144 -7.73 6.01 12.02
CA LEU A 144 -8.49 7.12 11.43
C LEU A 144 -7.85 8.50 11.68
N GLY A 145 -7.48 8.79 12.94
CA GLY A 145 -6.96 10.09 13.35
C GLY A 145 -5.51 10.39 12.97
N GLU A 146 -4.82 9.49 12.25
CA GLU A 146 -3.38 9.59 12.04
C GLU A 146 -2.95 9.81 10.58
N VAL A 147 -3.87 9.91 9.61
CA VAL A 147 -3.52 10.09 8.18
C VAL A 147 -2.59 11.29 7.96
N ILE A 148 -2.96 12.45 8.50
CA ILE A 148 -2.20 13.70 8.36
C ILE A 148 -0.81 13.56 9.02
N THR A 149 -0.78 13.16 10.29
CA THR A 149 0.45 13.04 11.08
C THR A 149 1.42 12.04 10.46
N ARG A 150 0.94 10.88 10.01
CA ARG A 150 1.75 9.82 9.40
C ARG A 150 2.33 10.25 8.06
N THR A 151 1.59 11.05 7.30
CA THR A 151 2.09 11.67 6.05
C THR A 151 3.28 12.58 6.34
N TRP A 152 3.18 13.45 7.34
CA TRP A 152 4.29 14.35 7.70
C TRP A 152 5.47 13.64 8.36
N GLN A 153 5.25 12.62 9.18
CA GLN A 153 6.31 11.78 9.74
C GLN A 153 7.09 11.06 8.62
N THR A 154 6.41 10.62 7.57
CA THR A 154 7.05 10.02 6.40
C THR A 154 7.90 11.05 5.65
N ALA A 155 7.39 12.26 5.42
CA ALA A 155 8.16 13.34 4.80
C ALA A 155 9.41 13.73 5.63
N ASP A 156 9.27 13.83 6.95
CA ASP A 156 10.37 14.13 7.88
C ASP A 156 11.46 13.05 7.84
N LYS A 157 11.07 11.77 7.95
CA LYS A 157 12.02 10.65 7.86
C LYS A 157 12.77 10.67 6.52
N MET A 158 12.05 10.86 5.42
CA MET A 158 12.66 10.88 4.08
C MET A 158 13.59 12.06 3.89
N LYS A 159 13.28 13.23 4.44
CA LYS A 159 14.24 14.35 4.49
C LYS A 159 15.51 13.99 5.25
N LYS A 160 15.38 13.39 6.44
CA LYS A 160 16.54 13.01 7.27
C LYS A 160 17.44 11.98 6.59
N GLN A 161 16.86 11.04 5.85
CA GLN A 161 17.61 9.94 5.20
C GLN A 161 18.08 10.26 3.77
N ARG A 162 17.32 11.05 3.01
CA ARG A 162 17.56 11.30 1.58
C ARG A 162 17.92 12.74 1.24
N GLY A 163 17.88 13.64 2.22
CA GLY A 163 18.15 15.06 2.02
C GLY A 163 17.01 15.81 1.33
N SER A 164 17.32 16.95 0.72
CA SER A 164 16.35 17.78 -0.02
C SER A 164 15.95 17.13 -1.35
N LEU A 165 14.70 17.32 -1.77
CA LEU A 165 14.28 16.93 -3.12
C LEU A 165 14.88 17.89 -4.16
N SER A 166 14.90 17.46 -5.42
CA SER A 166 15.21 18.37 -6.53
C SER A 166 14.24 19.56 -6.54
N GLY A 167 14.78 20.77 -6.61
CA GLY A 167 14.01 22.02 -6.51
C GLY A 167 13.87 22.58 -5.09
N ASP A 168 14.18 21.79 -4.05
CA ASP A 168 14.25 22.26 -2.67
C ASP A 168 15.62 22.85 -2.33
N GLY A 169 15.65 23.81 -1.41
CA GLY A 169 16.85 24.55 -1.01
C GLY A 169 16.84 24.82 0.49
N ARG A 170 16.75 26.09 0.90
CA ARG A 170 16.57 26.46 2.32
C ARG A 170 15.25 25.92 2.91
N ALA A 171 14.23 25.74 2.07
CA ALA A 171 12.92 25.23 2.44
C ALA A 171 12.57 23.98 1.63
N ASP A 172 11.64 23.17 2.14
CA ASP A 172 11.23 21.89 1.57
C ASP A 172 9.91 22.00 0.79
N ASN A 173 9.66 23.13 0.12
CA ASN A 173 8.35 23.44 -0.46
C ASN A 173 7.88 22.39 -1.48
N THR A 174 8.79 21.81 -2.25
CA THR A 174 8.50 20.76 -3.23
C THR A 174 8.07 19.49 -2.52
N ARG A 175 8.81 19.06 -1.49
CA ARG A 175 8.40 17.92 -0.64
C ARG A 175 7.07 18.19 0.04
N VAL A 176 6.90 19.35 0.67
CA VAL A 176 5.66 19.71 1.38
C VAL A 176 4.46 19.67 0.44
N LYS A 177 4.56 20.25 -0.77
CA LYS A 177 3.50 20.20 -1.79
C LYS A 177 3.22 18.77 -2.26
N ARG A 178 4.26 17.95 -2.46
CA ARG A 178 4.11 16.54 -2.83
C ARG A 178 3.37 15.74 -1.76
N TYR A 179 3.66 15.98 -0.48
CA TYR A 179 3.10 15.20 0.62
C TYR A 179 1.70 15.69 1.04
N ILE A 180 1.43 17.00 1.03
CA ILE A 180 0.08 17.52 1.31
C ILE A 180 -0.92 17.09 0.25
N ALA A 181 -0.51 16.92 -1.02
CA ALA A 181 -1.38 16.44 -2.08
C ALA A 181 -1.84 14.97 -1.94
N LYS A 182 -1.34 14.23 -0.94
CA LYS A 182 -1.66 12.83 -0.72
C LYS A 182 -2.90 12.61 0.14
N TYR A 183 -3.44 13.65 0.79
CA TYR A 183 -4.65 13.61 1.63
C TYR A 183 -5.39 14.97 1.60
#